data_AF-A0A1Y4UQ26-F1
#
_entry.id   AF-A0A1Y4UQ26-F1
#
_cell.length_a   1.000
_cell.length_b   1.000
_cell.length_c   1.000
_cell.angle_alpha   90.00
_cell.angle_beta   90.00
_cell.angle_gamma   90.00
#
_symmetry.space_group_name_H-M   'P 1'
#
loop_
_entity.id
_entity.type
_entity.pdbx_description
1 polymer ?
#
loop_
_entity_poly.entity_id
_entity_poly.type
_entity_poly.pdbx_seq_one_letter_code
_entity_poly.pdbx_strand_id
1 'polypeptide(L)'
;MDKYRKILQVAREKSEKKDQLKTAEVIAETMCLSVDESPHMIAVEDGAAAIAAMYTLCVDDGLNTVAEYLELKDRLDGLLGDMHDKMREIYPVPAQRDPGDKSMPCIGADAVQEECI
;
A
#
# COMPACT_ATOMS: atom_id res chain seq x y z
N MET A 1 -2.32 11.79 10.10
CA MET A 1 -1.16 12.66 10.44
C MET A 1 -0.77 12.66 11.91
N ASP A 2 -1.69 12.48 12.86
CA ASP A 2 -1.34 12.44 14.29
C ASP A 2 -0.45 11.25 14.66
N LYS A 3 -0.69 10.07 14.06
CA LYS A 3 0.12 8.88 14.31
C LYS A 3 1.58 9.05 13.86
N TYR A 4 1.79 9.57 12.65
CA TYR A 4 3.13 9.95 12.17
C TYR A 4 3.86 10.87 13.16
N ARG A 5 3.20 11.95 13.62
CA ARG A 5 3.78 12.87 14.61
C ARG A 5 4.14 12.17 15.92
N LYS A 6 3.25 11.30 16.41
CA LYS A 6 3.48 10.53 17.64
C LYS A 6 4.68 9.60 17.51
N ILE A 7 4.84 8.92 16.37
CA ILE A 7 6.00 8.03 16.13
C ILE A 7 7.31 8.83 16.22
N LEU A 8 7.39 9.96 15.51
CA LEU A 8 8.58 10.81 15.55
C LEU A 8 8.87 11.32 16.95
N GLN A 9 7.84 11.76 17.67
CA GLN A 9 7.99 12.25 19.03
C GLN A 9 8.56 11.16 19.94
N VAL A 10 7.96 9.96 19.94
CA VAL A 10 8.39 8.85 20.81
C VAL A 10 9.83 8.43 20.53
N ALA A 11 10.24 8.39 19.26
CA ALA A 11 11.62 8.09 18.89
C ALA A 11 12.57 9.21 19.37
N ARG A 12 12.25 10.48 19.10
CA ARG A 12 13.09 11.64 19.42
C ARG A 12 13.19 11.98 20.91
N GLU A 13 12.23 11.54 21.71
CA GLU A 13 12.25 11.70 23.18
C GLU A 13 13.42 10.95 23.84
N LYS A 14 14.07 10.01 23.16
CA LYS A 14 15.26 9.32 23.68
C LYS A 14 16.50 10.19 23.51
N SER A 15 17.33 10.24 24.56
CA SER A 15 18.54 11.07 24.59
C SER A 15 19.69 10.51 23.75
N GLU A 16 19.81 9.20 23.64
CA GLU A 16 20.89 8.55 22.89
C GLU A 16 20.41 8.00 21.55
N LYS A 17 21.19 8.20 20.48
CA LYS A 17 20.86 7.69 19.13
C LYS A 17 20.58 6.18 19.12
N LYS A 18 21.28 5.41 19.95
CA LYS A 18 21.07 3.96 20.06
C LYS A 18 19.68 3.63 20.61
N ASP A 19 19.21 4.38 21.59
CA ASP A 19 17.88 4.21 22.17
C ASP A 19 16.79 4.73 21.22
N GLN A 20 17.06 5.81 20.48
CA GLN A 20 16.18 6.29 19.41
C GLN A 20 15.98 5.21 18.34
N LEU A 21 17.07 4.59 17.88
CA LEU A 21 17.02 3.52 16.88
C LEU A 21 16.26 2.29 17.40
N LYS A 22 16.58 1.82 18.61
CA LYS A 22 15.86 0.71 19.24
C LYS A 22 14.36 1.00 19.40
N THR A 23 14.01 2.26 19.67
CA THR A 23 12.61 2.69 19.74
C THR A 23 11.95 2.65 18.35
N ALA A 24 12.65 3.08 17.30
CA ALA A 24 12.18 3.00 15.93
C ALA A 24 11.97 1.54 15.48
N GLU A 25 12.89 0.63 15.81
CA GLU A 25 12.78 -0.82 15.57
C GLU A 25 11.49 -1.40 16.20
N VAL A 26 11.26 -1.15 17.49
CA VAL A 26 10.07 -1.65 18.20
C VAL A 26 8.77 -1.07 17.62
N ILE A 27 8.80 0.21 17.24
CA ILE A 27 7.65 0.84 16.58
C ILE A 27 7.40 0.16 15.23
N ALA A 28 8.43 -0.08 14.43
CA ALA A 28 8.29 -0.73 13.13
C ALA A 28 7.69 -2.13 13.28
N GLU A 29 8.19 -2.95 14.20
CA GLU A 29 7.65 -4.29 14.49
C GLU A 29 6.16 -4.23 14.87
N THR A 30 5.79 -3.29 15.75
CA THR A 30 4.38 -3.09 16.15
C THR A 30 3.51 -2.66 14.97
N MET A 31 4.04 -1.82 14.08
CA MET A 31 3.31 -1.35 12.91
C MET A 31 3.21 -2.42 11.83
N CYS A 32 4.20 -3.31 11.68
CA CYS A 32 4.11 -4.50 10.84
C CYS A 32 2.92 -5.37 11.26
N LEU A 33 2.78 -5.67 12.56
CA LEU A 33 1.62 -6.41 13.09
C LEU A 33 0.30 -5.69 12.81
N SER A 34 0.28 -4.35 12.94
CA SER A 34 -0.93 -3.58 12.62
C SER A 34 -1.29 -3.68 11.12
N VAL A 35 -0.31 -3.63 10.21
CA VAL A 35 -0.54 -3.80 8.77
C VAL A 35 -1.11 -5.19 8.46
N ASP A 36 -0.59 -6.23 9.11
CA ASP A 36 -1.01 -7.61 8.87
C ASP A 36 -2.41 -7.93 9.42
N GLU A 37 -2.74 -7.43 10.61
CA GLU A 37 -3.87 -7.92 11.40
C GLU A 37 -5.06 -6.95 11.47
N SER A 38 -4.86 -5.66 11.18
CA SER A 38 -5.91 -4.65 11.33
C SER A 38 -6.88 -4.62 10.15
N PRO A 39 -8.11 -4.10 10.34
CA PRO A 39 -8.98 -3.76 9.22
C PRO A 39 -8.28 -2.85 8.19
N HIS A 40 -8.54 -3.06 6.91
CA HIS A 40 -7.78 -2.45 5.80
C HIS A 40 -7.56 -0.94 5.91
N MET A 41 -8.56 -0.16 6.33
CA MET A 41 -8.42 1.28 6.53
C MET A 41 -7.35 1.63 7.56
N ILE A 42 -7.33 0.92 8.69
CA ILE A 42 -6.37 1.13 9.77
C ILE A 42 -5.00 0.64 9.35
N ALA A 43 -4.92 -0.55 8.75
CA ALA A 43 -3.67 -1.12 8.27
C ALA A 43 -2.95 -0.20 7.26
N VAL A 44 -3.68 0.38 6.32
CA VAL A 44 -3.12 1.34 5.34
C VAL A 44 -2.68 2.65 6.00
N GLU A 45 -3.49 3.21 6.91
CA GLU A 45 -3.12 4.44 7.62
C GLU A 45 -1.85 4.24 8.46
N ASP A 46 -1.79 3.13 9.19
CA ASP A 46 -0.70 2.80 10.10
C ASP A 46 0.59 2.52 9.34
N GLY A 47 0.52 1.69 8.30
CA GLY A 47 1.66 1.40 7.43
C GLY A 47 2.22 2.67 6.79
N ALA A 48 1.36 3.51 6.20
CA ALA A 48 1.80 4.75 5.57
C ALA A 48 2.44 5.73 6.56
N ALA A 49 1.86 5.87 7.75
CA ALA A 49 2.40 6.72 8.81
C ALA A 49 3.78 6.22 9.30
N ALA A 50 3.93 4.91 9.46
CA ALA A 50 5.17 4.28 9.92
C ALA A 50 6.28 4.41 8.87
N ILE A 51 6.00 4.12 7.59
CA ILE A 51 6.95 4.29 6.48
C ILE A 51 7.46 5.73 6.40
N ALA A 52 6.56 6.71 6.44
CA ALA A 52 6.93 8.12 6.42
C ALA A 52 7.81 8.51 7.62
N ALA A 53 7.51 7.96 8.79
CA ALA A 53 8.29 8.21 9.99
C ALA A 53 9.69 7.57 9.91
N MET A 54 9.81 6.33 9.45
CA MET A 54 11.11 5.66 9.27
C MET A 54 11.97 6.41 8.26
N TYR A 55 11.39 6.89 7.16
CA TYR A 55 12.09 7.75 6.21
C TYR A 55 12.61 9.03 6.87
N THR A 56 11.75 9.71 7.64
CA THR A 56 12.10 10.97 8.31
C THR A 56 13.23 10.75 9.32
N LEU A 57 13.12 9.73 10.17
CA LEU A 57 14.17 9.36 11.13
C LEU A 57 15.48 8.99 10.44
N CYS A 58 15.41 8.40 9.25
CA CYS A 58 16.59 8.09 8.46
C CYS A 58 17.27 9.33 7.91
N VAL A 59 16.53 10.13 7.16
CA VAL A 59 17.08 11.23 6.36
C VAL A 59 17.36 12.47 7.21
N ASP A 60 16.46 12.80 8.13
CA ASP A 60 16.52 14.05 8.89
C ASP A 60 17.24 13.88 10.23
N ASP A 61 17.07 12.74 10.90
CA ASP A 61 17.65 12.48 12.22
C ASP A 61 18.94 11.64 12.17
N GLY A 62 19.25 11.04 11.01
CA GLY A 62 20.43 10.22 10.80
C GLY A 62 20.44 8.95 11.68
N LEU A 63 19.28 8.30 11.80
CA LEU A 63 19.10 6.98 12.40
C LEU A 63 19.02 5.94 11.29
N ASN A 64 19.78 4.85 11.34
CA ASN A 64 19.74 3.87 10.26
C ASN A 64 18.49 2.98 10.34
N THR A 65 17.35 3.51 9.90
CA THR A 65 16.03 2.85 9.91
C THR A 65 15.66 2.22 8.55
N VAL A 66 16.66 1.94 7.71
CA VAL A 66 16.46 1.48 6.33
C VAL A 66 15.80 0.10 6.29
N ALA A 67 16.18 -0.80 7.19
CA ALA A 67 15.61 -2.14 7.25
C ALA A 67 14.12 -2.09 7.62
N GLU A 68 13.80 -1.29 8.63
CA GLU A 68 12.45 -1.07 9.15
C GLU A 68 11.55 -0.43 8.09
N TYR A 69 12.08 0.57 7.38
CA TYR A 69 11.39 1.19 6.25
C TYR A 69 11.03 0.16 5.17
N LEU A 70 11.99 -0.69 4.78
CA LEU A 70 11.80 -1.66 3.72
C LEU A 70 10.80 -2.75 4.12
N GLU A 71 10.88 -3.26 5.35
CA GLU A 71 9.93 -4.26 5.83
C GLU A 71 8.50 -3.71 5.85
N LEU A 72 8.29 -2.52 6.41
CA LEU A 72 6.98 -1.88 6.44
C LEU A 72 6.43 -1.61 5.04
N LYS A 73 7.31 -1.17 4.12
CA LYS A 73 6.95 -0.94 2.72
C LYS A 73 6.49 -2.23 2.05
N ASP A 74 7.24 -3.31 2.20
CA ASP A 74 6.93 -4.58 1.53
C ASP A 74 5.59 -5.14 2.00
N ARG A 75 5.31 -5.07 3.30
CA ARG A 75 4.02 -5.47 3.88
C ARG A 75 2.86 -4.60 3.40
N LEU A 76 3.04 -3.28 3.37
CA LEU A 76 2.00 -2.36 2.89
C LEU A 76 1.72 -2.55 1.40
N ASP A 77 2.76 -2.75 0.58
CA ASP A 77 2.63 -3.03 -0.84
C ASP A 77 1.86 -4.35 -1.07
N GLY A 78 2.14 -5.38 -0.28
CA GLY A 78 1.41 -6.65 -0.29
C GLY A 78 -0.08 -6.46 0.02
N LEU A 79 -0.39 -5.72 1.09
CA LEU A 79 -1.78 -5.40 1.47
C LEU A 79 -2.51 -4.65 0.34
N LEU A 80 -1.88 -3.65 -0.26
CA LEU A 80 -2.47 -2.88 -1.36
C LEU A 80 -2.69 -3.76 -2.60
N GLY A 81 -1.78 -4.70 -2.87
CA GLY A 81 -1.93 -5.71 -3.90
C GLY A 81 -3.16 -6.60 -3.67
N ASP A 82 -3.28 -7.17 -2.47
CA ASP A 82 -4.42 -8.02 -2.09
C ASP A 82 -5.75 -7.28 -2.19
N MET A 83 -5.79 -6.02 -1.74
CA MET A 83 -6.97 -5.16 -1.87
C MET A 83 -7.33 -4.95 -3.34
N HIS A 84 -6.33 -4.69 -4.19
CA HIS A 84 -6.55 -4.49 -5.61
C HIS A 84 -7.04 -5.75 -6.32
N ASP A 85 -6.49 -6.92 -6.00
CA ASP A 85 -6.91 -8.17 -6.60
C ASP A 85 -8.35 -8.52 -6.21
N LYS A 86 -8.72 -8.37 -4.94
CA LYS A 86 -10.11 -8.53 -4.49
C LYS A 86 -11.08 -7.57 -5.18
N MET A 87 -10.67 -6.31 -5.39
CA MET A 87 -11.49 -5.36 -6.15
C MET A 87 -11.69 -5.82 -7.60
N ARG A 88 -10.65 -6.35 -8.25
CA ARG A 88 -10.72 -6.86 -9.63
C ARG A 88 -11.56 -8.12 -9.76
N GLU A 89 -11.58 -8.98 -8.75
CA GLU A 89 -12.46 -10.16 -8.74
C GLU A 89 -13.95 -9.76 -8.77
N ILE A 90 -14.32 -8.70 -8.05
CA ILE A 90 -15.71 -8.22 -7.97
C ILE A 90 -16.05 -7.33 -9.17
N TYR A 91 -15.12 -6.47 -9.58
CA TYR A 91 -15.27 -5.51 -10.66
C TYR A 91 -14.15 -5.72 -11.69
N PRO A 92 -14.27 -6.74 -12.56
CA PRO A 92 -13.26 -7.02 -13.56
C PRO A 92 -13.15 -5.83 -14.51
N VAL A 93 -11.96 -5.22 -14.56
CA VAL A 93 -11.64 -4.22 -15.57
C VAL A 93 -11.35 -4.97 -16.87
N PRO A 94 -12.10 -4.70 -17.96
CA PRO A 94 -11.77 -5.29 -19.25
C PRO A 94 -10.31 -4.97 -19.58
N ALA A 95 -9.53 -5.98 -19.99
CA ALA A 95 -8.20 -5.72 -20.51
C ALA A 95 -8.31 -4.59 -21.53
N GLN A 96 -7.51 -3.52 -21.37
CA GLN A 96 -7.38 -2.53 -22.44
C GLN A 96 -7.01 -3.33 -23.68
N ARG A 97 -7.94 -3.40 -24.65
CA ARG A 97 -7.61 -3.95 -25.96
C ARG A 97 -6.40 -3.16 -26.42
N ASP A 98 -5.33 -3.87 -26.79
CA ASP A 98 -4.24 -3.23 -27.51
C ASP A 98 -4.85 -2.36 -28.61
N PRO A 99 -4.42 -1.10 -28.79
CA PRO A 99 -4.98 -0.22 -29.81
C PRO A 99 -4.71 -0.71 -31.25
N GLY A 100 -4.22 -1.95 -31.42
CA GLY A 100 -4.05 -2.63 -32.70
C GLY A 100 -5.23 -3.50 -33.14
N ASP A 101 -6.18 -3.85 -32.26
CA ASP A 101 -7.27 -4.73 -32.67
C ASP A 101 -8.44 -3.93 -33.27
N LYS A 102 -8.29 -3.63 -34.56
CA LYS A 102 -9.33 -3.05 -35.43
C LYS A 102 -10.49 -4.04 -35.61
N SER A 103 -11.25 -4.31 -34.56
CA SER A 103 -12.59 -4.86 -34.71
C SER A 103 -13.58 -3.70 -34.85
N MET A 104 -13.97 -3.48 -36.11
CA MET A 104 -15.03 -2.57 -36.57
C MET A 104 -16.23 -2.54 -35.62
N PRO A 105 -16.82 -1.37 -35.31
CA PRO A 105 -18.13 -1.35 -34.68
C PRO A 105 -19.17 -1.83 -35.69
N CYS A 106 -19.78 -2.99 -35.43
CA CYS A 106 -21.00 -3.39 -36.11
C CYS A 106 -22.12 -2.43 -35.70
N ILE A 107 -22.36 -1.42 -36.53
CA ILE A 107 -23.61 -0.65 -36.51
C ILE A 107 -24.66 -1.51 -37.23
N GLY A 108 -25.77 -1.78 -36.55
CA GLY A 108 -27.02 -2.30 -37.13
C GLY A 108 -28.02 -2.53 -35.99
N ALA A 109 -29.03 -1.69 -35.75
CA ALA A 109 -30.20 -1.47 -36.61
C ALA A 109 -30.89 -2.79 -36.99
N ASP A 110 -31.90 -3.12 -36.18
CA ASP A 110 -33.12 -3.89 -36.44
C ASP A 110 -33.13 -5.10 -37.38
N ALA A 111 -33.59 -6.20 -36.78
CA ALA A 111 -34.54 -7.19 -37.30
C ALA A 111 -34.25 -7.89 -38.64
N VAL A 112 -34.07 -9.21 -38.61
CA VAL A 112 -35.06 -10.24 -39.00
C VAL A 112 -34.36 -11.61 -39.02
N GLN A 113 -35.16 -12.62 -38.70
CA GLN A 113 -34.87 -14.04 -38.51
C GLN A 113 -34.28 -14.76 -39.74
N GLU A 114 -33.87 -16.00 -39.45
CA GLU A 114 -33.83 -17.21 -40.28
C GLU A 114 -32.47 -17.75 -40.76
N GLU A 115 -32.13 -18.85 -40.10
CA GLU A 115 -31.56 -20.12 -40.57
C GLU A 115 -30.22 -20.16 -41.31
N CYS A 116 -29.31 -20.95 -40.74
CA CYS A 116 -28.38 -21.77 -41.51
C CYS A 116 -28.21 -23.14 -40.82
N ILE A 117 -28.93 -24.13 -41.37
CA ILE A 117 -28.66 -25.58 -41.54
C ILE A 117 -27.82 -26.28 -40.46
#